data_AF-A0A4W5KNB8-F1
#
_entry.id   AF-A0A4W5KNB8-F1
#
_cell.length_a   1.000
_cell.length_b   1.000
_cell.length_c   1.000
_cell.angle_alpha   90.00
_cell.angle_beta   90.00
_cell.angle_gamma   90.00
#
_symmetry.space_group_name_H-M   'P 1'
#
loop_
_entity.id
_entity.type
_entity.pdbx_description
1 polymer ?
#
loop_
_entity_poly.entity_id
_entity_poly.type
_entity_poly.pdbx_seq_one_letter_code
_entity_poly.pdbx_strand_id
1 'polypeptide(L)'
;MLSTWLPLLRPTSLHPPQQLAQASPRFSFTQIQIADVLKEPQNLDPYKSAGLDNLDPLFLKLSAKIVAIPITSLFNFSSVSSEIPKDWKAAAVIPLFKGGDTLDPNCYRPISILPCLSKVFESQVNKQITDHFESHRTFSAMQSGFRAGHGCTSATLKVLNDIITAIDKRQYCAAVFIDLANAFDSVNHHILIGRLNSLGFSNDCLAWFTSYFSVRVQCVKSEGLLSGPLAVSMGLPQGSILGPTLFSVCINDVALAAGDSLIHLYADDTILYTSGPSLDTVLTNLQTSFNAIQHSFRGLQLLLNASKPKWMLFNRSLPAPAHQTSITTLDGSDLEYVDNYKYLGVWLNCKLSFQTHIKHLQSNIKSRISFLFRNKASFTHAAKHTLVKLTILPILDFGDVIYKIASNTLLSKLDVVYHSAIHFVTKAPYTTHHCDLYALVG
;
A
#
# COMPACT_ATOMS: atom_id res chain seq x y z
N MET A 1 25.66 17.09 11.27
CA MET A 1 25.06 18.24 11.98
C MET A 1 23.57 18.02 12.08
N LEU A 2 22.99 18.47 13.20
CA LEU A 2 21.60 18.36 13.67
C LEU A 2 21.28 17.05 14.43
N SER A 3 21.89 16.98 15.61
CA SER A 3 21.38 16.32 16.81
C SER A 3 20.41 17.25 17.55
N THR A 4 19.35 16.66 18.12
CA THR A 4 18.59 17.02 19.34
C THR A 4 17.08 17.10 19.15
N TRP A 5 16.37 16.65 20.21
CA TRP A 5 14.92 16.66 20.47
C TRP A 5 14.13 15.41 20.08
N LEU A 6 14.12 14.42 20.99
CA LEU A 6 13.02 13.47 21.18
C LEU A 6 12.77 13.31 22.68
N PRO A 7 11.58 13.62 23.22
CA PRO A 7 11.25 13.28 24.59
C PRO A 7 10.90 11.78 24.70
N LEU A 8 11.47 11.14 25.72
CA LEU A 8 11.17 9.78 26.15
C LEU A 8 9.68 9.66 26.55
N LEU A 9 8.88 8.95 25.74
CA LEU A 9 7.55 8.51 26.13
C LEU A 9 7.66 7.21 26.94
N ARG A 10 7.27 7.26 28.21
CA ARG A 10 7.11 6.06 29.06
C ARG A 10 5.81 5.33 28.67
N PRO A 11 5.76 3.99 28.80
CA PRO A 11 4.56 3.22 28.48
C PRO A 11 3.49 3.41 29.57
N THR A 12 2.34 3.97 29.21
CA THR A 12 1.13 3.92 30.02
C THR A 12 0.37 2.62 29.72
N SER A 13 -0.01 1.92 30.78
CA SER A 13 -0.80 0.69 30.76
C SER A 13 -2.08 0.82 29.94
N LEU A 14 -2.22 0.01 28.90
CA LEU A 14 -3.44 -0.13 28.11
C LEU A 14 -4.41 -1.08 28.82
N HIS A 15 -5.28 -0.56 29.67
CA HIS A 15 -6.57 -1.20 29.92
C HIS A 15 -7.62 -0.46 29.09
N PRO A 16 -8.45 -1.17 28.30
CA PRO A 16 -9.54 -0.52 27.58
C PRO A 16 -10.59 -0.03 28.60
N PRO A 17 -11.09 1.21 28.49
CA PRO A 17 -12.22 1.64 29.28
C PRO A 17 -13.46 0.85 28.85
N GLN A 18 -14.08 0.14 29.80
CA GLN A 18 -15.45 -0.36 29.66
C GLN A 18 -16.39 0.85 29.57
N GLN A 19 -16.76 1.26 28.36
CA GLN A 19 -17.81 2.25 28.15
C GLN A 19 -19.18 1.56 28.11
N LEU A 20 -20.05 2.00 29.02
CA LEU A 20 -21.49 1.74 28.99
C LEU A 20 -22.07 2.18 27.65
N ALA A 21 -22.84 1.30 27.00
CA ALA A 21 -23.44 1.49 25.69
C ALA A 21 -24.48 2.63 25.68
N GLN A 22 -24.04 3.85 25.39
CA GLN A 22 -24.87 4.86 24.75
C GLN A 22 -24.76 4.64 23.24
N ALA A 23 -25.89 4.45 22.56
CA ALA A 23 -25.92 4.24 21.11
C ALA A 23 -25.34 5.48 20.41
N SER A 24 -24.09 5.38 19.97
CA SER A 24 -23.49 6.40 19.12
C SER A 24 -24.34 6.56 17.86
N PRO A 25 -24.54 7.79 17.35
CA PRO A 25 -25.30 7.99 16.13
C PRO A 25 -24.65 7.22 14.98
N ARG A 26 -25.46 6.49 14.21
CA ARG A 26 -24.99 5.76 13.04
C ARG A 26 -24.43 6.73 11.99
N PHE A 27 -23.33 6.36 11.33
CA PHE A 27 -22.77 7.12 10.22
C PHE A 27 -23.76 7.22 9.07
N SER A 28 -24.06 8.45 8.64
CA SER A 28 -24.92 8.74 7.50
C SER A 28 -24.23 9.75 6.59
N PHE A 29 -24.46 9.64 5.29
CA PHE A 29 -23.95 10.64 4.36
C PHE A 29 -24.57 12.00 4.65
N THR A 30 -23.72 13.01 4.62
CA THR A 30 -24.09 14.42 4.73
C THR A 30 -24.17 15.06 3.35
N GLN A 31 -24.91 16.16 3.27
CA GLN A 31 -25.11 16.89 2.02
C GLN A 31 -23.76 17.39 1.46
N ILE A 32 -23.46 16.95 0.24
CA ILE A 32 -22.28 17.38 -0.52
C ILE A 32 -22.48 18.82 -0.97
N GLN A 33 -21.46 19.66 -0.75
CA GLN A 33 -21.49 21.07 -1.10
C GLN A 33 -20.94 21.33 -2.51
N ILE A 34 -21.47 22.36 -3.19
CA ILE A 34 -21.03 22.76 -4.53
C ILE A 34 -19.54 23.11 -4.54
N ALA A 35 -19.05 23.74 -3.47
CA ALA A 35 -17.65 24.12 -3.33
C ALA A 35 -16.70 22.92 -3.33
N ASP A 36 -17.10 21.78 -2.75
CA ASP A 36 -16.30 20.56 -2.74
C ASP A 36 -16.31 19.89 -4.11
N VAL A 37 -17.48 19.82 -4.75
CA VAL A 37 -17.62 19.31 -6.13
C VAL A 37 -16.89 20.17 -7.15
N LEU A 38 -16.73 21.47 -6.91
CA LEU A 38 -15.98 22.34 -7.83
C LEU A 38 -14.46 22.08 -7.79
N LYS A 39 -13.92 21.73 -6.62
CA LYS A 39 -12.47 21.50 -6.43
C LYS A 39 -12.00 20.23 -7.12
N GLU A 40 -12.79 19.16 -7.07
CA GLU A 40 -12.37 17.85 -7.59
C GLU A 40 -12.14 17.84 -9.12
N PRO A 41 -13.05 18.33 -9.99
CA PRO A 41 -12.83 18.45 -11.42
C PRO A 41 -11.64 19.32 -11.80
N GLN A 42 -11.35 20.37 -11.02
CA GLN A 42 -10.18 21.23 -11.25
C GLN A 42 -8.86 20.50 -10.98
N ASN A 43 -8.88 19.50 -10.12
CA ASN A 43 -7.72 18.65 -9.80
C ASN A 43 -7.64 17.39 -10.66
N LEU A 44 -8.59 17.17 -11.58
CA LEU A 44 -8.50 16.07 -12.53
C LEU A 44 -7.24 16.21 -13.39
N ASP A 45 -6.59 15.08 -13.59
CA ASP A 45 -5.53 14.92 -14.56
C ASP A 45 -6.17 14.83 -15.96
N PRO A 46 -5.98 15.86 -16.81
CA PRO A 46 -6.63 15.92 -18.13
C PRO A 46 -6.10 14.87 -19.10
N TYR A 47 -4.99 14.20 -18.79
CA TYR A 47 -4.38 13.18 -19.66
C TYR A 47 -4.84 11.76 -19.32
N LYS A 48 -5.70 11.59 -18.31
CA LYS A 48 -6.29 10.28 -17.99
C LYS A 48 -7.34 9.88 -19.03
N SER A 49 -7.43 8.58 -19.27
CA SER A 49 -8.43 8.03 -20.18
C SER A 49 -9.86 8.20 -19.65
N ALA A 50 -10.78 8.53 -20.56
CA ALA A 50 -12.21 8.51 -20.31
C ALA A 50 -12.70 7.08 -19.99
N GLY A 51 -13.80 6.99 -19.22
CA GLY A 51 -14.51 5.74 -18.98
C GLY A 51 -15.29 5.29 -20.21
N LEU A 52 -16.12 4.25 -20.05
CA LEU A 52 -17.02 3.77 -21.10
C LEU A 52 -18.13 4.78 -21.47
N ASP A 53 -18.33 5.80 -20.64
CA ASP A 53 -19.20 6.95 -20.88
C ASP A 53 -18.61 7.97 -21.87
N ASN A 54 -17.34 7.81 -22.25
CA ASN A 54 -16.60 8.69 -23.16
C ASN A 54 -16.55 10.16 -22.72
N LEU A 55 -16.78 10.45 -21.43
CA LEU A 55 -16.61 11.79 -20.87
C LEU A 55 -15.14 12.05 -20.57
N ASP A 56 -14.53 12.90 -21.41
CA ASP A 56 -13.13 13.27 -21.27
C ASP A 56 -12.88 14.13 -20.00
N PRO A 57 -11.90 13.77 -19.16
CA PRO A 57 -11.55 14.56 -17.98
C PRO A 57 -11.18 16.02 -18.30
N LEU A 58 -10.60 16.31 -19.47
CA LEU A 58 -10.25 17.67 -19.89
C LEU A 58 -11.50 18.54 -20.03
N PHE A 59 -12.53 18.06 -20.72
CA PHE A 59 -13.75 18.84 -20.92
C PHE A 59 -14.48 19.05 -19.60
N LEU A 60 -14.54 18.02 -18.74
CA LEU A 60 -15.14 18.15 -17.41
C LEU A 60 -14.42 19.20 -16.55
N LYS A 61 -13.09 19.24 -16.62
CA LYS A 61 -12.26 20.24 -15.94
C LYS A 61 -12.51 21.66 -16.47
N LEU A 62 -12.56 21.84 -17.78
CA LEU A 62 -12.83 23.14 -18.42
C LEU A 62 -14.24 23.65 -18.09
N SER A 63 -15.23 22.77 -18.03
CA SER A 63 -16.62 23.12 -17.73
C SER A 63 -16.96 23.15 -16.25
N ALA A 64 -16.01 22.85 -15.34
CA ALA A 64 -16.27 22.57 -13.93
C ALA A 64 -17.16 23.61 -13.24
N LYS A 65 -16.93 24.91 -13.49
CA LYS A 65 -17.72 26.02 -12.92
C LYS A 65 -19.19 26.00 -13.33
N ILE A 66 -19.48 25.50 -14.53
CA ILE A 66 -20.83 25.44 -15.10
C ILE A 66 -21.55 24.19 -14.60
N VAL A 67 -20.87 23.05 -14.60
CA VAL A 67 -21.49 21.75 -14.29
C VAL A 67 -21.50 21.39 -12.80
N ALA A 68 -20.80 22.14 -11.95
CA ALA A 68 -20.72 21.83 -10.51
C ALA A 68 -22.11 21.76 -9.86
N ILE A 69 -23.00 22.72 -10.14
CA ILE A 69 -24.36 22.76 -9.57
C ILE A 69 -25.17 21.48 -9.92
N PRO A 70 -25.40 21.14 -11.20
CA PRO A 70 -26.17 19.95 -11.54
C PRO A 70 -25.50 18.65 -11.07
N ILE A 71 -24.16 18.57 -11.08
CA ILE A 71 -23.44 17.40 -10.54
C ILE A 71 -23.66 17.26 -9.04
N THR A 72 -23.59 18.34 -8.27
CA THR A 72 -23.85 18.32 -6.82
C THR A 72 -25.28 17.88 -6.53
N SER A 73 -26.27 18.37 -7.29
CA SER A 73 -27.66 17.92 -7.16
C SER A 73 -27.80 16.43 -7.44
N LEU A 74 -27.13 15.92 -8.47
CA LEU A 74 -27.14 14.49 -8.82
C LEU A 74 -26.51 13.63 -7.72
N PHE A 75 -25.38 14.04 -7.16
CA PHE A 75 -24.72 13.29 -6.07
C PHE A 75 -25.58 13.24 -4.81
N ASN A 76 -26.16 14.38 -4.40
CA ASN A 76 -27.04 14.41 -3.24
C ASN A 76 -28.31 13.60 -3.47
N PHE A 77 -28.87 13.63 -4.69
CA PHE A 77 -30.00 12.77 -5.04
C PHE A 77 -29.64 11.29 -4.95
N SER A 78 -28.46 10.89 -5.43
CA SER A 78 -27.95 9.52 -5.30
C SER A 78 -27.80 9.11 -3.83
N SER A 79 -27.26 9.97 -2.97
CA SER A 79 -27.14 9.69 -1.53
C SER A 79 -28.49 9.51 -0.84
N VAL A 80 -29.49 10.33 -1.17
CA VAL A 80 -30.84 10.27 -0.57
C VAL A 80 -31.63 9.07 -1.09
N SER A 81 -31.56 8.79 -2.39
CA SER A 81 -32.25 7.65 -3.01
C SER A 81 -31.55 6.31 -2.76
N SER A 82 -30.30 6.33 -2.27
CA SER A 82 -29.44 5.15 -2.18
C SER A 82 -29.17 4.46 -3.52
N GLU A 83 -29.31 5.19 -4.63
CA GLU A 83 -29.14 4.66 -5.99
C GLU A 83 -27.98 5.32 -6.72
N ILE A 84 -27.10 4.50 -7.30
CA ILE A 84 -26.01 4.98 -8.15
C ILE A 84 -26.41 4.83 -9.62
N PRO A 85 -26.15 5.86 -10.47
CA PRO A 85 -26.38 5.79 -11.89
C PRO A 85 -25.74 4.55 -12.53
N LYS A 86 -26.51 3.85 -13.37
CA LYS A 86 -26.07 2.62 -14.06
C LYS A 86 -24.80 2.85 -14.89
N ASP A 87 -24.69 4.00 -15.55
CA ASP A 87 -23.54 4.35 -16.38
C ASP A 87 -22.24 4.45 -15.57
N TRP A 88 -22.32 4.70 -14.27
CA TRP A 88 -21.18 4.76 -13.36
C TRP A 88 -20.73 3.39 -12.86
N LYS A 89 -21.50 2.33 -13.16
CA LYS A 89 -21.25 0.94 -12.75
C LYS A 89 -20.56 0.11 -13.82
N ALA A 90 -20.12 0.74 -14.92
CA ALA A 90 -19.39 0.11 -16.00
C ALA A 90 -17.92 0.53 -16.02
N ALA A 91 -16.99 -0.41 -16.23
CA ALA A 91 -15.55 -0.14 -16.27
C ALA A 91 -14.86 -0.75 -17.50
N ALA A 92 -13.88 -0.05 -18.06
CA ALA A 92 -12.94 -0.63 -19.02
C ALA A 92 -11.70 -1.15 -18.26
N VAL A 93 -11.36 -2.42 -18.41
CA VAL A 93 -10.22 -3.06 -17.74
C VAL A 93 -9.03 -3.10 -18.68
N ILE A 94 -7.92 -2.49 -18.28
CA ILE A 94 -6.63 -2.56 -18.97
C ILE A 94 -5.70 -3.52 -18.21
N PRO A 95 -5.25 -4.62 -18.83
CA PRO A 95 -4.28 -5.51 -18.22
C PRO A 95 -2.89 -4.86 -18.22
N LEU A 96 -2.35 -4.57 -17.04
CA LEU A 96 -1.00 -4.02 -16.86
C LEU A 96 -0.02 -5.13 -16.47
N PHE A 97 1.00 -5.37 -17.29
CA PHE A 97 2.00 -6.41 -17.01
C PHE A 97 2.79 -6.10 -15.73
N LYS A 98 2.84 -7.04 -14.79
CA LYS A 98 3.58 -6.91 -13.51
C LYS A 98 4.93 -7.63 -13.51
N GLY A 99 5.30 -8.31 -14.59
CA GLY A 99 6.51 -9.15 -14.70
C GLY A 99 6.20 -10.65 -14.63
N GLY A 100 7.18 -11.48 -15.01
CA GLY A 100 7.01 -12.93 -15.14
C GLY A 100 6.81 -13.35 -16.60
N ASP A 101 5.97 -14.36 -16.81
CA ASP A 101 5.62 -14.84 -18.15
C ASP A 101 4.54 -13.93 -18.77
N THR A 102 4.78 -13.42 -19.97
CA THR A 102 3.82 -12.59 -20.71
C THR A 102 2.60 -13.36 -21.20
N LEU A 103 2.66 -14.69 -21.22
CA LEU A 103 1.54 -15.55 -21.62
C LEU A 103 0.63 -15.94 -20.44
N ASP A 104 1.07 -15.72 -19.20
CA ASP A 104 0.28 -16.01 -18.01
C ASP A 104 -0.59 -14.80 -17.63
N PRO A 105 -1.94 -14.91 -17.66
CA PRO A 105 -2.84 -13.84 -17.24
C PRO A 105 -2.61 -13.40 -15.78
N ASN A 106 -2.12 -14.31 -14.92
CA ASN A 106 -1.81 -13.97 -13.54
C ASN A 106 -0.59 -13.06 -13.41
N CYS A 107 0.18 -12.85 -14.48
CA CYS A 107 1.27 -11.88 -14.58
C CYS A 107 0.79 -10.47 -15.01
N TYR A 108 -0.52 -10.22 -15.00
CA TYR A 108 -1.12 -8.91 -15.27
C TYR A 108 -1.96 -8.41 -14.09
N ARG A 109 -2.12 -7.10 -13.98
CA ARG A 109 -3.05 -6.42 -13.04
C ARG A 109 -4.23 -5.83 -13.82
N PRO A 110 -5.47 -6.13 -13.45
CA PRO A 110 -6.65 -5.62 -14.16
C PRO A 110 -6.99 -4.19 -13.70
N ILE A 111 -6.41 -3.16 -14.35
CA ILE A 111 -6.68 -1.77 -13.98
C ILE A 111 -8.02 -1.32 -14.54
N SER A 112 -8.95 -0.96 -13.66
CA SER A 112 -10.29 -0.49 -14.01
C SER A 112 -10.33 1.01 -14.27
N ILE A 113 -10.60 1.40 -15.51
CA ILE A 113 -10.93 2.77 -15.89
C ILE A 113 -12.42 3.00 -15.65
N LEU A 114 -12.70 3.70 -14.55
CA LEU A 114 -14.05 4.12 -14.19
C LEU A 114 -14.41 5.47 -14.82
N PRO A 115 -15.72 5.73 -15.01
CA PRO A 115 -16.26 7.04 -15.38
C PRO A 115 -15.71 8.16 -14.49
N CYS A 116 -15.46 9.32 -15.10
CA CYS A 116 -14.83 10.43 -14.39
C CYS A 116 -15.71 10.96 -13.27
N LEU A 117 -17.02 11.11 -13.53
CA LEU A 117 -17.99 11.56 -12.53
C LEU A 117 -18.16 10.55 -11.39
N SER A 118 -18.08 9.24 -11.67
CA SER A 118 -18.05 8.21 -10.62
C SER A 118 -16.90 8.45 -9.66
N LYS A 119 -15.68 8.68 -10.17
CA LYS A 119 -14.50 8.95 -9.33
C LYS A 119 -14.63 10.23 -8.52
N VAL A 120 -15.22 11.28 -9.09
CA VAL A 120 -15.50 12.53 -8.35
C VAL A 120 -16.49 12.26 -7.21
N PHE A 121 -17.55 11.48 -7.46
CA PHE A 121 -18.51 11.11 -6.42
C PHE A 121 -17.88 10.24 -5.33
N GLU A 122 -17.15 9.20 -5.74
CA GLU A 122 -16.39 8.33 -4.84
C GLU A 122 -15.42 9.13 -3.96
N SER A 123 -14.78 10.19 -4.49
CA SER A 123 -13.92 11.09 -3.71
C SER A 123 -14.67 11.77 -2.58
N GLN A 124 -15.89 12.29 -2.85
CA GLN A 124 -16.73 12.93 -1.84
C GLN A 124 -17.18 11.93 -0.76
N VAL A 125 -17.63 10.75 -1.19
CA VAL A 125 -18.06 9.67 -0.29
C VAL A 125 -16.88 9.20 0.56
N ASN A 126 -15.71 8.99 -0.07
CA ASN A 126 -14.51 8.53 0.61
C ASN A 126 -14.05 9.52 1.69
N LYS A 127 -14.07 10.83 1.38
CA LYS A 127 -13.74 11.88 2.35
C LYS A 127 -14.61 11.80 3.61
N GLN A 128 -15.94 11.71 3.45
CA GLN A 128 -16.85 11.61 4.59
C GLN A 128 -16.56 10.35 5.44
N ILE A 129 -16.24 9.23 4.79
CA ILE A 129 -15.92 7.97 5.46
C ILE A 129 -14.59 8.05 6.20
N THR A 130 -13.55 8.60 5.57
CA THR A 130 -12.23 8.75 6.20
C THR A 130 -12.28 9.71 7.37
N ASP A 131 -12.98 10.84 7.24
CA ASP A 131 -13.17 11.81 8.34
C ASP A 131 -13.90 11.15 9.53
N HIS A 132 -14.90 10.30 9.26
CA HIS A 132 -15.59 9.52 10.28
C HIS A 132 -14.66 8.52 10.96
N PHE A 133 -13.90 7.73 10.19
CA PHE A 133 -12.97 6.75 10.75
C PHE A 133 -11.81 7.36 11.55
N GLU A 134 -11.30 8.53 11.13
CA GLU A 134 -10.27 9.24 11.86
C GLU A 134 -10.79 9.81 13.18
N SER A 135 -11.98 10.42 13.18
CA SER A 135 -12.59 10.98 14.39
C SER A 135 -12.96 9.92 15.43
N HIS A 136 -13.28 8.69 14.99
CA HIS A 136 -13.64 7.57 15.87
C HIS A 136 -12.50 6.59 16.11
N ARG A 137 -11.31 6.82 15.53
CA ARG A 137 -10.14 5.91 15.59
C ARG A 137 -10.50 4.46 15.24
N THR A 138 -11.32 4.29 14.20
CA THR A 138 -11.90 2.99 13.81
C THR A 138 -10.84 1.98 13.38
N PHE A 139 -9.81 2.43 12.65
CA PHE A 139 -8.78 1.52 12.16
C PHE A 139 -7.77 1.15 13.25
N SER A 140 -7.39 -0.13 13.25
CA SER A 140 -6.29 -0.64 14.07
C SER A 140 -5.05 0.22 13.90
N ALA A 141 -4.33 0.48 15.00
CA ALA A 141 -3.06 1.20 14.95
C ALA A 141 -2.01 0.46 14.09
N MET A 142 -2.18 -0.86 13.91
CA MET A 142 -1.28 -1.70 13.13
C MET A 142 -1.67 -1.82 11.64
N GLN A 143 -2.70 -1.10 11.20
CA GLN A 143 -3.07 -0.99 9.80
C GLN A 143 -2.58 0.33 9.23
N SER A 144 -1.66 0.30 8.26
CA SER A 144 -1.09 1.51 7.65
C SER A 144 -1.44 1.67 6.17
N GLY A 145 -1.96 0.62 5.52
CA GLY A 145 -2.34 0.67 4.10
C GLY A 145 -3.42 1.71 3.83
N PHE A 146 -3.21 2.54 2.81
CA PHE A 146 -4.17 3.53 2.31
C PHE A 146 -4.66 4.57 3.34
N ARG A 147 -3.85 4.87 4.36
CA ARG A 147 -4.18 5.86 5.39
C ARG A 147 -3.33 7.11 5.26
N ALA A 148 -3.95 8.27 5.50
CA ALA A 148 -3.26 9.54 5.54
C ALA A 148 -2.19 9.53 6.66
N GLY A 149 -0.98 10.02 6.35
CA GLY A 149 0.13 10.03 7.31
C GLY A 149 0.85 8.68 7.50
N HIS A 150 0.41 7.62 6.82
CA HIS A 150 1.04 6.31 6.84
C HIS A 150 1.64 5.97 5.47
N GLY A 151 2.89 5.53 5.44
CA GLY A 151 3.58 5.11 4.22
C GLY A 151 4.31 3.79 4.38
N CYS A 152 4.86 3.24 3.28
CA CYS A 152 5.71 2.04 3.33
C CYS A 152 6.85 2.21 4.34
N THR A 153 7.49 3.38 4.34
CA THR A 153 8.62 3.67 5.22
C THR A 153 8.23 3.60 6.70
N SER A 154 7.12 4.24 7.11
CA SER A 154 6.69 4.24 8.51
C SER A 154 6.25 2.84 8.97
N ALA A 155 5.57 2.10 8.10
CA ALA A 155 5.16 0.72 8.34
C ALA A 155 6.37 -0.21 8.56
N THR A 156 7.34 -0.16 7.64
CA THR A 156 8.56 -0.96 7.76
C THR A 156 9.40 -0.56 8.98
N LEU A 157 9.50 0.75 9.29
CA LEU A 157 10.21 1.22 10.47
C LEU A 157 9.60 0.68 11.77
N LYS A 158 8.27 0.65 11.90
CA LYS A 158 7.61 0.11 13.10
C LYS A 158 7.98 -1.35 13.32
N VAL A 159 7.84 -2.17 12.28
CA VAL A 159 8.15 -3.61 12.30
C VAL A 159 9.64 -3.81 12.62
N LEU A 160 10.52 -3.07 11.93
CA LEU A 160 11.96 -3.17 12.12
C LEU A 160 12.39 -2.78 13.53
N ASN A 161 11.80 -1.73 14.11
CA ASN A 161 12.07 -1.30 15.47
C ASN A 161 11.75 -2.40 16.48
N ASP A 162 10.61 -3.09 16.33
CA ASP A 162 10.24 -4.18 17.21
C ASP A 162 11.22 -5.36 17.10
N ILE A 163 11.59 -5.74 15.87
CA ILE A 163 12.55 -6.81 15.60
C ILE A 163 13.93 -6.48 16.21
N ILE A 164 14.44 -5.26 15.99
CA ILE A 164 15.71 -4.81 16.55
C ILE A 164 15.65 -4.82 18.08
N THR A 165 14.56 -4.33 18.66
CA THR A 165 14.37 -4.32 20.12
C THR A 165 14.40 -5.75 20.69
N ALA A 166 13.82 -6.73 20.01
CA ALA A 166 13.89 -8.13 20.41
C ALA A 166 15.32 -8.69 20.33
N ILE A 167 16.05 -8.38 19.25
CA ILE A 167 17.45 -8.80 19.08
C ILE A 167 18.34 -8.20 20.17
N ASP A 168 18.15 -6.92 20.52
CA ASP A 168 18.91 -6.24 21.57
C ASP A 168 18.67 -6.87 22.95
N LYS A 169 17.46 -7.41 23.18
CA LYS A 169 17.10 -8.21 24.36
C LYS A 169 17.61 -9.66 24.30
N ARG A 170 18.40 -10.02 23.28
CA ARG A 170 18.89 -11.38 23.00
C ARG A 170 17.77 -12.41 22.89
N GLN A 171 16.64 -12.01 22.31
CA GLN A 171 15.51 -12.90 22.03
C GLN A 171 15.55 -13.40 20.57
N TYR A 172 14.98 -14.57 20.33
CA TYR A 172 14.63 -14.99 18.98
C TYR A 172 13.47 -14.12 18.48
N CYS A 173 13.48 -13.79 17.19
CA CYS A 173 12.36 -13.15 16.54
C CYS A 173 12.09 -13.81 15.19
N ALA A 174 10.89 -14.34 14.99
CA ALA A 174 10.48 -14.97 13.74
C ALA A 174 9.30 -14.20 13.15
N ALA A 175 9.23 -14.17 11.82
CA ALA A 175 8.17 -13.50 11.09
C ALA A 175 7.66 -14.34 9.92
N VAL A 176 6.36 -14.26 9.67
CA VAL A 176 5.70 -14.73 8.45
C VAL A 176 5.29 -13.51 7.63
N PHE A 177 5.73 -13.47 6.38
CA PHE A 177 5.25 -12.52 5.37
C PHE A 177 4.11 -13.18 4.62
N ILE A 178 2.93 -12.56 4.64
CA ILE A 178 1.69 -13.09 4.08
C ILE A 178 1.30 -12.22 2.87
N ASP A 179 1.05 -12.88 1.74
CA ASP A 179 0.55 -12.28 0.50
C ASP A 179 -0.79 -12.96 0.16
N LEU A 180 -1.80 -12.15 -0.14
CA LEU A 180 -3.12 -12.60 -0.51
C LEU A 180 -3.25 -12.74 -2.03
N ALA A 181 -3.89 -13.82 -2.49
CA ALA A 181 -4.18 -14.02 -3.90
C ALA A 181 -5.30 -13.09 -4.35
N ASN A 182 -5.03 -12.23 -5.34
CA ASN A 182 -6.01 -11.33 -5.97
C ASN A 182 -6.90 -10.60 -4.94
N ALA A 183 -6.27 -10.03 -3.90
CA ALA A 183 -6.94 -9.53 -2.71
C ALA A 183 -8.14 -8.60 -3.01
N PHE A 184 -7.91 -7.58 -3.85
CA PHE A 184 -8.95 -6.64 -4.26
C PHE A 184 -10.06 -7.32 -5.05
N ASP A 185 -9.72 -8.22 -5.98
CA ASP A 185 -10.69 -8.88 -6.87
C ASP A 185 -11.51 -9.96 -6.13
N SER A 186 -11.07 -10.39 -4.95
CA SER A 186 -11.69 -11.47 -4.16
C SER A 186 -12.65 -10.97 -3.07
N VAL A 187 -12.76 -9.66 -2.85
CA VAL A 187 -13.62 -9.10 -1.78
C VAL A 187 -15.08 -9.47 -2.01
N ASN A 188 -15.67 -10.20 -1.07
CA ASN A 188 -17.09 -10.50 -1.09
C ASN A 188 -17.92 -9.27 -0.63
N HIS A 189 -18.86 -8.83 -1.47
CA HIS A 189 -19.67 -7.64 -1.19
C HIS A 189 -20.58 -7.81 0.02
N HIS A 190 -21.18 -8.98 0.24
CA HIS A 190 -22.04 -9.23 1.40
C HIS A 190 -21.26 -9.14 2.73
N ILE A 191 -20.05 -9.71 2.76
CA ILE A 191 -19.17 -9.63 3.92
C ILE A 191 -18.78 -8.17 4.19
N LEU A 192 -18.41 -7.42 3.15
CA LEU A 192 -18.04 -6.00 3.28
C LEU A 192 -19.21 -5.13 3.78
N ILE A 193 -20.43 -5.33 3.26
CA ILE A 193 -21.63 -4.65 3.76
C ILE A 193 -21.89 -4.99 5.23
N GLY A 194 -21.72 -6.26 5.62
CA GLY A 194 -21.80 -6.68 7.01
C GLY A 194 -20.78 -5.97 7.91
N ARG A 195 -19.54 -5.78 7.44
CA ARG A 195 -18.51 -5.01 8.16
C ARG A 195 -18.91 -3.56 8.32
N LEU A 196 -19.36 -2.89 7.26
CA LEU A 196 -19.85 -1.50 7.34
C LEU A 196 -21.02 -1.37 8.35
N ASN A 197 -21.93 -2.35 8.38
CA ASN A 197 -23.00 -2.37 9.37
C ASN A 197 -22.47 -2.49 10.81
N SER A 198 -21.48 -3.37 11.05
CA SER A 198 -20.84 -3.49 12.37
C SER A 198 -20.08 -2.23 12.81
N LEU A 199 -19.63 -1.41 11.85
CA LEU A 199 -19.02 -0.11 12.08
C LEU A 199 -20.05 1.02 12.28
N GLY A 200 -21.34 0.69 12.34
CA GLY A 200 -22.40 1.65 12.64
C GLY A 200 -22.86 2.48 11.45
N PHE A 201 -22.70 2.01 10.21
CA PHE A 201 -23.29 2.69 9.04
C PHE A 201 -24.81 2.60 9.07
N SER A 202 -25.50 3.68 8.68
CA SER A 202 -26.96 3.71 8.59
C SER A 202 -27.48 2.82 7.46
N ASN A 203 -28.77 2.46 7.52
CA ASN A 203 -29.37 1.58 6.53
C ASN A 203 -29.31 2.19 5.12
N ASP A 204 -29.46 3.51 4.98
CA ASP A 204 -29.38 4.22 3.71
C ASP A 204 -27.96 4.16 3.13
N CYS A 205 -26.93 4.34 3.97
CA CYS A 205 -25.53 4.14 3.53
C CYS A 205 -25.29 2.70 3.06
N LEU A 206 -25.80 1.71 3.79
CA LEU A 206 -25.68 0.29 3.41
C LEU A 206 -26.44 -0.02 2.11
N ALA A 207 -27.60 0.59 1.90
CA ALA A 207 -28.36 0.49 0.66
C ALA A 207 -27.59 1.14 -0.51
N TRP A 208 -26.97 2.29 -0.29
CA TRP A 208 -26.13 2.96 -1.28
C TRP A 208 -24.93 2.09 -1.69
N PHE A 209 -24.21 1.48 -0.73
CA PHE A 209 -23.13 0.55 -1.05
C PHE A 209 -23.63 -0.72 -1.74
N THR A 210 -24.79 -1.23 -1.35
CA THR A 210 -25.42 -2.34 -2.05
C THR A 210 -25.69 -1.97 -3.51
N SER A 211 -26.18 -0.75 -3.78
CA SER A 211 -26.35 -0.22 -5.14
C SER A 211 -25.00 -0.08 -5.85
N TYR A 212 -23.96 0.44 -5.18
CA TYR A 212 -22.61 0.59 -5.73
C TYR A 212 -22.00 -0.70 -6.27
N PHE A 213 -22.28 -1.82 -5.60
CA PHE A 213 -21.79 -3.13 -6.00
C PHE A 213 -22.71 -3.85 -7.00
N SER A 214 -24.01 -3.57 -6.96
CA SER A 214 -25.01 -4.29 -7.76
C SER A 214 -24.97 -3.91 -9.24
N VAL A 215 -25.15 -4.90 -10.12
CA VAL A 215 -25.28 -4.72 -11.58
C VAL A 215 -24.06 -4.01 -12.20
N ARG A 216 -22.87 -4.26 -11.64
CA ARG A 216 -21.61 -3.80 -12.22
C ARG A 216 -21.22 -4.65 -13.42
N VAL A 217 -20.65 -3.99 -14.42
CA VAL A 217 -20.12 -4.64 -15.62
C VAL A 217 -18.71 -4.16 -15.94
N GLN A 218 -17.93 -5.02 -16.57
CA GLN A 218 -16.59 -4.69 -17.04
C GLN A 218 -16.35 -5.20 -18.47
N CYS A 219 -15.55 -4.47 -19.23
CA CYS A 219 -15.06 -4.89 -20.56
C CYS A 219 -13.54 -4.80 -20.58
N VAL A 220 -12.84 -5.81 -21.11
CA VAL A 220 -11.38 -5.75 -21.29
C VAL A 220 -11.07 -4.88 -22.52
N LYS A 221 -10.15 -3.94 -22.36
CA LYS A 221 -9.64 -3.10 -23.44
C LYS A 221 -8.20 -3.50 -23.77
N SER A 222 -7.96 -3.90 -25.02
CA SER A 222 -6.64 -4.25 -25.53
C SER A 222 -6.48 -3.73 -26.95
N GLU A 223 -5.38 -3.03 -27.24
CA GLU A 223 -5.06 -2.52 -28.59
C GLU A 223 -6.20 -1.74 -29.28
N GLY A 224 -6.98 -1.01 -28.49
CA GLY A 224 -8.12 -0.21 -29.00
C GLY A 224 -9.43 -1.00 -29.17
N LEU A 225 -9.41 -2.33 -29.02
CA LEU A 225 -10.59 -3.19 -29.04
C LEU A 225 -11.18 -3.36 -27.63
N LEU A 226 -12.50 -3.59 -27.57
CA LEU A 226 -13.23 -3.91 -26.34
C LEU A 226 -13.82 -5.31 -26.43
N SER A 227 -13.71 -6.08 -25.35
CA SER A 227 -14.45 -7.34 -25.21
C SER A 227 -15.95 -7.09 -25.01
N GLY A 228 -16.74 -8.16 -25.07
CA GLY A 228 -18.10 -8.13 -24.55
C GLY A 228 -18.14 -7.80 -23.04
N PRO A 229 -19.26 -7.24 -22.54
CA PRO A 229 -19.41 -6.93 -21.13
C PRO A 229 -19.55 -8.20 -20.30
N LEU A 230 -18.90 -8.23 -19.14
CA LEU A 230 -19.01 -9.27 -18.13
C LEU A 230 -19.52 -8.68 -16.83
N ALA A 231 -20.47 -9.36 -16.18
CA ALA A 231 -20.96 -8.97 -14.86
C ALA A 231 -19.86 -9.15 -13.79
N VAL A 232 -19.79 -8.21 -12.85
CA VAL A 232 -18.86 -8.25 -11.71
C VAL A 232 -19.66 -8.53 -10.44
N SER A 233 -19.48 -9.73 -9.89
CA SER A 233 -20.19 -10.18 -8.68
C SER A 233 -19.34 -10.15 -7.41
N MET A 234 -18.02 -10.00 -7.53
CA MET A 234 -17.09 -9.86 -6.40
C MET A 234 -15.98 -8.87 -6.74
N GLY A 235 -15.29 -8.43 -5.70
CA GLY A 235 -14.10 -7.61 -5.79
C GLY A 235 -14.36 -6.11 -5.77
N LEU A 236 -13.27 -5.36 -5.61
CA LEU A 236 -13.22 -3.91 -5.62
C LEU A 236 -12.45 -3.46 -6.87
N PRO A 237 -12.97 -2.52 -7.68
CA PRO A 237 -12.31 -2.12 -8.92
C PRO A 237 -10.92 -1.52 -8.65
N GLN A 238 -9.87 -2.08 -9.26
CA GLN A 238 -8.49 -1.59 -9.14
C GLN A 238 -8.32 -0.28 -9.93
N GLY A 239 -8.63 0.84 -9.29
CA GLY A 239 -8.74 2.16 -9.93
C GLY A 239 -9.89 3.01 -9.39
N SER A 240 -10.75 2.40 -8.54
CA SER A 240 -11.71 3.13 -7.71
C SER A 240 -11.02 3.93 -6.62
N ILE A 241 -11.65 5.04 -6.22
CA ILE A 241 -11.22 5.86 -5.08
C ILE A 241 -11.65 5.20 -3.77
N LEU A 242 -12.84 4.57 -3.75
CA LEU A 242 -13.35 3.87 -2.56
C LEU A 242 -12.68 2.53 -2.29
N GLY A 243 -12.23 1.82 -3.34
CA GLY A 243 -11.67 0.47 -3.22
C GLY A 243 -10.61 0.33 -2.13
N PRO A 244 -9.57 1.17 -2.10
CA PRO A 244 -8.55 1.14 -1.05
C PRO A 244 -9.11 1.25 0.39
N THR A 245 -10.00 2.20 0.64
CA THR A 245 -10.62 2.41 1.96
C THR A 245 -11.51 1.23 2.35
N LEU A 246 -12.29 0.72 1.41
CA LEU A 246 -13.18 -0.42 1.63
C LEU A 246 -12.40 -1.72 1.85
N PHE A 247 -11.25 -1.88 1.18
CA PHE A 247 -10.35 -3.00 1.45
C PHE A 247 -9.80 -2.92 2.88
N SER A 248 -9.35 -1.73 3.30
CA SER A 248 -8.94 -1.46 4.68
C SER A 248 -10.05 -1.77 5.70
N VAL A 249 -11.31 -1.48 5.39
CA VAL A 249 -12.46 -1.88 6.25
C VAL A 249 -12.61 -3.40 6.31
N CYS A 250 -12.47 -4.09 5.17
CA CYS A 250 -12.62 -5.53 5.08
C CYS A 250 -11.63 -6.29 5.98
N ILE A 251 -10.37 -5.89 5.99
CA ILE A 251 -9.30 -6.61 6.69
C ILE A 251 -8.98 -6.09 8.10
N ASN A 252 -9.59 -4.98 8.54
CA ASN A 252 -9.22 -4.30 9.79
C ASN A 252 -9.17 -5.22 11.02
N ASP A 253 -10.17 -6.09 11.14
CA ASP A 253 -10.32 -6.95 12.32
C ASP A 253 -9.42 -8.18 12.28
N VAL A 254 -8.76 -8.47 11.15
CA VAL A 254 -7.78 -9.57 11.05
C VAL A 254 -6.66 -9.38 12.07
N ALA A 255 -6.29 -8.12 12.36
CA ALA A 255 -5.26 -7.83 13.34
C ALA A 255 -5.58 -8.35 14.75
N LEU A 256 -6.87 -8.49 15.10
CA LEU A 256 -7.30 -8.98 16.41
C LEU A 256 -6.99 -10.48 16.60
N ALA A 257 -6.87 -11.24 15.51
CA ALA A 257 -6.58 -12.67 15.57
C ALA A 257 -5.08 -12.98 15.76
N ALA A 258 -4.21 -11.97 15.79
CA ALA A 258 -2.78 -12.17 15.99
C ALA A 258 -2.42 -12.69 17.40
N GLY A 259 -3.29 -12.51 18.40
CA GLY A 259 -3.06 -12.98 19.77
C GLY A 259 -1.80 -12.38 20.38
N ASP A 260 -0.91 -13.23 20.90
CA ASP A 260 0.37 -12.81 21.51
C ASP A 260 1.44 -12.38 20.48
N SER A 261 1.17 -12.58 19.20
CA SER A 261 2.05 -12.15 18.13
C SER A 261 1.70 -10.73 17.70
N LEU A 262 2.70 -10.02 17.18
CA LEU A 262 2.51 -8.72 16.57
C LEU A 262 2.17 -8.90 15.10
N ILE A 263 1.31 -8.03 14.58
CA ILE A 263 0.91 -8.02 13.18
C ILE A 263 0.97 -6.59 12.67
N HIS A 264 1.28 -6.44 11.39
CA HIS A 264 1.16 -5.17 10.70
C HIS A 264 0.58 -5.37 9.29
N LEU A 265 -0.46 -4.60 8.98
CA LEU A 265 -1.22 -4.67 7.72
C LEU A 265 -0.87 -3.47 6.83
N TYR A 266 -0.46 -3.72 5.59
CA TYR A 266 -0.28 -2.69 4.58
C TYR A 266 -0.91 -3.14 3.26
N ALA A 267 -2.18 -2.75 3.05
CA ALA A 267 -2.99 -3.31 1.97
C ALA A 267 -2.99 -4.86 2.08
N ASP A 268 -2.70 -5.56 0.98
CA ASP A 268 -2.60 -7.01 0.92
C ASP A 268 -1.30 -7.57 1.51
N ASP A 269 -0.25 -6.75 1.63
CA ASP A 269 1.00 -7.13 2.30
C ASP A 269 0.80 -7.16 3.82
N THR A 270 0.87 -8.35 4.41
CA THR A 270 0.75 -8.54 5.86
C THR A 270 2.02 -9.16 6.42
N ILE A 271 2.48 -8.68 7.57
CA ILE A 271 3.54 -9.35 8.34
C ILE A 271 3.03 -9.71 9.74
N LEU A 272 3.24 -10.96 10.12
CA LEU A 272 2.99 -11.49 11.46
C LEU A 272 4.34 -11.86 12.07
N TYR A 273 4.63 -11.44 13.30
CA TYR A 273 5.93 -11.68 13.92
C TYR A 273 5.85 -11.78 15.44
N THR A 274 6.76 -12.58 15.99
CA THR A 274 6.79 -12.93 17.42
C THR A 274 8.23 -12.94 17.90
N SER A 275 8.45 -12.61 19.17
CA SER A 275 9.77 -12.70 19.79
C SER A 275 9.74 -13.25 21.20
N GLY A 276 10.81 -13.93 21.61
CA GLY A 276 10.90 -14.56 22.92
C GLY A 276 12.26 -15.22 23.18
N PRO A 277 12.53 -15.63 24.43
CA PRO A 277 13.83 -16.18 24.82
C PRO A 277 14.07 -17.61 24.29
N SER A 278 13.00 -18.36 23.98
CA SER A 278 13.05 -19.73 23.47
C SER A 278 12.57 -19.78 22.02
N LEU A 279 13.35 -20.41 21.15
CA LEU A 279 13.00 -20.58 19.74
C LEU A 279 11.72 -21.41 19.58
N ASP A 280 11.60 -22.51 20.33
CA ASP A 280 10.43 -23.40 20.25
C ASP A 280 9.14 -22.67 20.63
N THR A 281 9.20 -21.85 21.69
CA THR A 281 8.07 -21.02 22.12
C THR A 281 7.71 -19.98 21.05
N VAL A 282 8.71 -19.32 20.46
CA VAL A 282 8.49 -18.32 19.40
C VAL A 282 7.81 -18.96 18.19
N LEU A 283 8.28 -20.12 17.74
CA LEU A 283 7.71 -20.80 16.58
C LEU A 283 6.31 -21.36 16.87
N THR A 284 6.08 -21.90 18.07
CA THR A 284 4.75 -22.36 18.50
C THR A 284 3.74 -21.22 18.53
N ASN A 285 4.13 -20.07 19.09
CA ASN A 285 3.28 -18.89 19.15
C ASN A 285 3.02 -18.35 17.74
N LEU A 286 4.06 -18.25 16.91
CA LEU A 286 3.95 -17.78 15.53
C LEU A 286 3.03 -18.69 14.71
N GLN A 287 3.15 -20.02 14.82
CA GLN A 287 2.27 -20.98 14.16
C GLN A 287 0.82 -20.85 14.63
N THR A 288 0.61 -20.71 15.94
CA THR A 288 -0.73 -20.56 16.53
C THR A 288 -1.41 -19.30 16.02
N SER A 289 -0.71 -18.17 16.07
CA SER A 289 -1.19 -16.89 15.53
C SER A 289 -1.40 -16.97 14.02
N PHE A 290 -0.50 -17.63 13.27
CA PHE A 290 -0.64 -17.77 11.83
C PHE A 290 -1.87 -18.61 11.44
N ASN A 291 -2.19 -19.66 12.20
CA ASN A 291 -3.42 -20.43 12.02
C ASN A 291 -4.66 -19.56 12.25
N ALA A 292 -4.68 -18.77 13.33
CA ALA A 292 -5.78 -17.86 13.62
C ALA A 292 -5.98 -16.82 12.51
N ILE A 293 -4.89 -16.22 12.02
CA ILE A 293 -4.91 -15.28 10.89
C ILE A 293 -5.43 -15.93 9.61
N GLN A 294 -5.00 -17.17 9.30
CA GLN A 294 -5.52 -17.91 8.15
C GLN A 294 -7.02 -18.19 8.28
N HIS A 295 -7.52 -18.53 9.47
CA HIS A 295 -8.95 -18.67 9.72
C HIS A 295 -9.70 -17.34 9.52
N SER A 296 -9.13 -16.22 9.99
CA SER A 296 -9.72 -14.89 9.77
C SER A 296 -9.81 -14.54 8.28
N PHE A 297 -8.75 -14.78 7.49
CA PHE A 297 -8.78 -14.55 6.04
C PHE A 297 -9.79 -15.46 5.34
N ARG A 298 -9.83 -16.76 5.68
CA ARG A 298 -10.84 -17.70 5.15
C ARG A 298 -12.27 -17.25 5.47
N GLY A 299 -12.52 -16.72 6.67
CA GLY A 299 -13.82 -16.15 7.05
C GLY A 299 -14.21 -14.91 6.25
N LEU A 300 -13.23 -14.16 5.75
CA LEU A 300 -13.42 -13.05 4.81
C LEU A 300 -13.46 -13.50 3.34
N GLN A 301 -13.34 -14.80 3.07
CA GLN A 301 -13.18 -15.39 1.74
C GLN A 301 -11.95 -14.86 0.99
N LEU A 302 -10.91 -14.44 1.72
CA LEU A 302 -9.62 -14.06 1.17
C LEU A 302 -8.66 -15.25 1.26
N LEU A 303 -7.99 -15.56 0.16
CA LEU A 303 -7.09 -16.70 0.07
C LEU A 303 -5.63 -16.26 0.11
N LEU A 304 -4.80 -17.07 0.75
CA LEU A 304 -3.35 -16.91 0.69
C LEU A 304 -2.87 -17.30 -0.70
N ASN A 305 -1.84 -16.62 -1.18
CA ASN A 305 -1.18 -16.98 -2.41
C ASN A 305 -0.25 -18.18 -2.17
N ALA A 306 -0.67 -19.41 -2.51
CA ALA A 306 -0.04 -20.66 -2.08
C ALA A 306 1.50 -20.74 -2.10
N SER A 307 2.18 -20.04 -3.04
CA SER A 307 3.65 -20.08 -3.19
C SER A 307 4.41 -18.89 -2.61
N LYS A 308 3.71 -17.88 -2.09
CA LYS A 308 4.34 -16.60 -1.70
C LYS A 308 4.56 -16.40 -0.20
N PRO A 309 3.71 -16.89 0.72
CA PRO A 309 3.99 -16.80 2.13
C PRO A 309 5.34 -17.41 2.44
N LYS A 310 6.19 -16.60 3.05
CA LYS A 310 7.56 -16.96 3.42
C LYS A 310 7.74 -16.64 4.88
N TRP A 311 8.61 -17.38 5.55
CA TRP A 311 8.97 -17.06 6.92
C TRP A 311 10.47 -16.86 7.07
N MET A 312 10.84 -16.08 8.07
CA MET A 312 12.21 -15.69 8.34
C MET A 312 12.46 -15.69 9.84
N LEU A 313 13.62 -16.21 10.23
CA LEU A 313 14.14 -16.06 11.59
C LEU A 313 15.17 -14.92 11.59
N PHE A 314 14.87 -13.84 12.31
CA PHE A 314 15.83 -12.77 12.54
C PHE A 314 16.81 -13.16 13.64
N ASN A 315 18.08 -13.28 13.28
CA ASN A 315 19.12 -13.71 14.19
C ASN A 315 20.47 -13.08 13.82
N ARG A 316 21.12 -12.42 14.80
CA ARG A 316 22.49 -11.91 14.66
C ARG A 316 23.54 -12.77 15.37
N SER A 317 23.21 -13.30 16.54
CA SER A 317 24.21 -13.85 17.48
C SER A 317 23.76 -15.10 18.25
N LEU A 318 22.48 -15.47 18.15
CA LEU A 318 21.96 -16.68 18.79
C LEU A 318 22.34 -17.93 17.98
N PRO A 319 22.42 -19.11 18.61
CA PRO A 319 22.67 -20.36 17.91
C PRO A 319 21.67 -20.57 16.77
N ALA A 320 22.14 -21.17 15.67
CA ALA A 320 21.25 -21.63 14.62
C ALA A 320 20.32 -22.74 15.17
N PRO A 321 19.10 -22.90 14.61
CA PRO A 321 18.21 -23.98 15.01
C PRO A 321 18.92 -25.33 14.88
N ALA A 322 18.88 -26.16 15.95
CA ALA A 322 19.47 -27.50 15.94
C ALA A 322 18.64 -28.50 15.11
N HIS A 323 17.36 -28.20 14.87
CA HIS A 323 16.44 -29.00 14.07
C HIS A 323 15.80 -28.15 12.98
N GLN A 324 15.44 -28.81 11.88
CA GLN A 324 14.63 -28.22 10.83
C GLN A 324 13.24 -27.96 11.41
N THR A 325 12.99 -26.69 11.75
CA THR A 325 11.68 -26.23 12.19
C THR A 325 10.93 -25.69 10.98
N SER A 326 9.65 -25.98 10.87
CA SER A 326 8.80 -25.45 9.81
C SER A 326 7.58 -24.73 10.38
N ILE A 327 7.12 -23.73 9.64
CA ILE A 327 5.81 -23.12 9.81
C ILE A 327 4.95 -23.63 8.66
N THR A 328 3.73 -24.07 8.94
CA THR A 328 2.84 -24.67 7.94
C THR A 328 1.56 -23.86 7.74
N THR A 329 0.99 -23.95 6.54
CA THR A 329 -0.39 -23.51 6.29
C THR A 329 -1.38 -24.43 6.99
N LEU A 330 -2.65 -24.01 7.09
CA LEU A 330 -3.76 -24.86 7.54
C LEU A 330 -3.95 -26.12 6.66
N ASP A 331 -3.52 -26.07 5.40
CA ASP A 331 -3.58 -27.21 4.46
C ASP A 331 -2.37 -28.15 4.58
N GLY A 332 -1.49 -27.93 5.56
CA GLY A 332 -0.32 -28.76 5.84
C GLY A 332 0.90 -28.51 4.95
N SER A 333 0.87 -27.51 4.07
CA SER A 333 2.04 -27.13 3.26
C SER A 333 3.06 -26.34 4.08
N ASP A 334 4.33 -26.71 4.00
CA ASP A 334 5.44 -25.96 4.63
C ASP A 334 5.65 -24.60 3.93
N LEU A 335 5.86 -23.55 4.73
CA LEU A 335 6.28 -22.25 4.22
C LEU A 335 7.79 -22.28 3.94
N GLU A 336 8.18 -21.65 2.83
CA GLU A 336 9.59 -21.47 2.47
C GLU A 336 10.30 -20.60 3.51
N TYR A 337 11.37 -21.14 4.11
CA TYR A 337 12.29 -20.37 4.95
C TYR A 337 13.21 -19.52 4.06
N VAL A 338 13.31 -18.23 4.36
CA VAL A 338 14.18 -17.31 3.61
C VAL A 338 15.06 -16.46 4.51
N ASP A 339 16.29 -16.24 4.06
CA ASP A 339 17.22 -15.29 4.69
C ASP A 339 17.09 -13.87 4.15
N ASN A 340 16.38 -13.69 3.03
CA ASN A 340 16.16 -12.39 2.39
C ASN A 340 14.72 -12.28 1.89
N TYR A 341 14.05 -11.16 2.18
CA TYR A 341 12.68 -10.90 1.74
C TYR A 341 12.51 -9.41 1.41
N LYS A 342 11.78 -9.09 0.34
CA LYS A 342 11.47 -7.71 -0.05
C LYS A 342 10.15 -7.30 0.58
N TYR A 343 10.20 -6.57 1.69
CA TYR A 343 9.03 -6.09 2.41
C TYR A 343 8.80 -4.60 2.14
N LEU A 344 7.63 -4.24 1.61
CA LEU A 344 7.21 -2.86 1.29
C LEU A 344 8.27 -2.04 0.52
N GLY A 345 8.97 -2.69 -0.40
CA GLY A 345 10.00 -2.07 -1.25
C GLY A 345 11.43 -2.17 -0.73
N VAL A 346 11.65 -2.54 0.53
CA VAL A 346 12.98 -2.68 1.14
C VAL A 346 13.36 -4.16 1.28
N TRP A 347 14.61 -4.50 0.96
CA TRP A 347 15.12 -5.85 1.14
C TRP A 347 15.62 -6.03 2.56
N LEU A 348 14.88 -6.81 3.34
CA LEU A 348 15.26 -7.24 4.68
C LEU A 348 16.05 -8.55 4.57
N ASN A 349 17.03 -8.72 5.46
CA ASN A 349 17.69 -10.00 5.62
C ASN A 349 17.72 -10.41 7.10
N CYS A 350 17.91 -11.70 7.37
CA CYS A 350 17.83 -12.27 8.73
C CYS A 350 18.79 -11.62 9.73
N LYS A 351 19.90 -11.02 9.25
CA LYS A 351 20.89 -10.29 10.07
C LYS A 351 20.67 -8.77 10.13
N LEU A 352 19.70 -8.25 9.40
CA LEU A 352 19.45 -6.83 9.20
C LEU A 352 20.71 -6.04 8.79
N SER A 353 21.49 -6.58 7.85
CA SER A 353 22.70 -5.93 7.32
C SER A 353 22.43 -5.04 6.12
N PHE A 354 21.27 -5.18 5.46
CA PHE A 354 20.86 -4.44 4.26
C PHE A 354 21.79 -4.58 3.05
N GLN A 355 22.71 -5.54 3.06
CA GLN A 355 23.65 -5.80 1.96
C GLN A 355 22.94 -6.07 0.64
N THR A 356 21.84 -6.83 0.67
CA THR A 356 21.02 -7.15 -0.51
C THR A 356 20.30 -5.91 -1.03
N HIS A 357 19.74 -5.10 -0.13
CA HIS A 357 19.07 -3.85 -0.49
C HIS A 357 20.01 -2.88 -1.19
N ILE A 358 21.18 -2.62 -0.59
CA ILE A 358 22.15 -1.66 -1.11
C ILE A 358 22.70 -2.13 -2.47
N LYS A 359 22.96 -3.44 -2.65
CA LYS A 359 23.33 -3.97 -3.98
C LYS A 359 22.24 -3.72 -5.03
N HIS A 360 20.97 -3.91 -4.66
CA HIS A 360 19.86 -3.69 -5.58
C HIS A 360 19.71 -2.20 -5.95
N LEU A 361 19.81 -1.29 -4.97
CA LEU A 361 19.83 0.15 -5.19
C LEU A 361 20.96 0.54 -6.15
N GLN A 362 22.18 0.09 -5.87
CA GLN A 362 23.34 0.37 -6.73
C GLN A 362 23.12 -0.13 -8.16
N SER A 363 22.60 -1.35 -8.36
CA SER A 363 22.36 -1.90 -9.69
C SER A 363 21.32 -1.08 -10.47
N ASN A 364 20.20 -0.75 -9.83
CA ASN A 364 19.14 0.06 -10.41
C ASN A 364 19.65 1.46 -10.81
N ILE A 365 20.36 2.12 -9.90
CA ILE A 365 20.93 3.46 -10.14
C ILE A 365 22.00 3.42 -11.25
N LYS A 366 22.92 2.44 -11.22
CA LYS A 366 23.95 2.29 -12.26
C LYS A 366 23.33 2.10 -13.65
N SER A 367 22.28 1.29 -13.77
CA SER A 367 21.58 1.08 -15.05
C SER A 367 21.03 2.39 -15.61
N ARG A 368 20.34 3.17 -14.76
CA ARG A 368 19.76 4.48 -15.12
C ARG A 368 20.84 5.51 -15.47
N ILE A 369 21.86 5.64 -14.63
CA ILE A 369 22.98 6.56 -14.87
C ILE A 369 23.70 6.20 -16.17
N SER A 370 23.91 4.91 -16.46
CA SER A 370 24.54 4.47 -17.71
C SER A 370 23.72 4.89 -18.93
N PHE A 371 22.39 4.76 -18.88
CA PHE A 371 21.51 5.26 -19.92
C PHE A 371 21.61 6.78 -20.10
N LEU A 372 21.64 7.54 -18.99
CA LEU A 372 21.78 8.99 -19.02
C LEU A 372 23.11 9.41 -19.63
N PHE A 373 24.23 8.78 -19.24
CA PHE A 373 25.55 9.08 -19.80
C PHE A 373 25.67 8.81 -21.29
N ARG A 374 25.07 7.72 -21.80
CA ARG A 374 25.03 7.42 -23.24
C ARG A 374 24.35 8.53 -24.04
N ASN A 375 23.39 9.21 -23.44
CA ASN A 375 22.61 10.28 -24.06
C ASN A 375 23.02 11.68 -23.57
N LYS A 376 24.19 11.83 -22.92
CA LYS A 376 24.58 13.07 -22.22
C LYS A 376 24.70 14.31 -23.11
N ALA A 377 24.87 14.12 -24.42
CA ALA A 377 24.96 15.20 -25.41
C ALA A 377 23.58 15.82 -25.70
N SER A 378 22.50 15.06 -25.52
CA SER A 378 21.13 15.47 -25.78
C SER A 378 20.52 16.35 -24.68
N PHE A 379 21.25 16.59 -23.59
CA PHE A 379 20.72 17.26 -22.41
C PHE A 379 21.52 18.51 -22.04
N THR A 380 20.82 19.61 -21.82
CA THR A 380 21.36 20.81 -21.18
C THR A 380 21.74 20.53 -19.72
N HIS A 381 22.58 21.37 -19.10
CA HIS A 381 22.93 21.20 -17.69
C HIS A 381 21.68 21.18 -16.78
N ALA A 382 20.74 22.10 -17.00
CA ALA A 382 19.47 22.13 -16.27
C ALA A 382 18.65 20.84 -16.48
N ALA A 383 18.56 20.33 -17.70
CA ALA A 383 17.85 19.07 -17.97
C ALA A 383 18.52 17.88 -17.25
N LYS A 384 19.86 17.83 -17.21
CA LYS A 384 20.58 16.77 -16.47
C LYS A 384 20.31 16.82 -14.99
N HIS A 385 20.36 18.01 -14.41
CA HIS A 385 20.05 18.22 -13.00
C HIS A 385 18.63 17.73 -12.68
N THR A 386 17.64 18.14 -13.48
CA THR A 386 16.25 17.68 -13.36
C THR A 386 16.12 16.17 -13.50
N LEU A 387 16.80 15.55 -14.47
CA LEU A 387 16.77 14.10 -14.67
C LEU A 387 17.32 13.34 -13.45
N VAL A 388 18.44 13.78 -12.88
CA VAL A 388 18.99 13.17 -11.65
C VAL A 388 18.01 13.35 -10.49
N LYS A 389 17.50 14.57 -10.29
CA LYS A 389 16.56 14.89 -9.21
C LYS A 389 15.27 14.09 -9.28
N LEU A 390 14.75 13.81 -10.48
CA LEU A 390 13.46 13.13 -10.66
C LEU A 390 13.58 11.61 -10.83
N THR A 391 14.75 11.08 -11.21
CA THR A 391 14.89 9.66 -11.56
C THR A 391 15.93 8.89 -10.75
N ILE A 392 16.84 9.57 -10.06
CA ILE A 392 17.89 8.95 -9.23
C ILE A 392 17.64 9.21 -7.74
N LEU A 393 17.48 10.47 -7.32
CA LEU A 393 17.28 10.80 -5.90
C LEU A 393 16.09 10.07 -5.28
N PRO A 394 14.91 9.95 -5.92
CA PRO A 394 13.78 9.22 -5.32
C PRO A 394 14.06 7.75 -5.04
N ILE A 395 15.03 7.13 -5.75
CA ILE A 395 15.44 5.74 -5.51
C ILE A 395 16.29 5.65 -4.23
N LEU A 396 17.11 6.66 -3.97
CA LEU A 396 17.90 6.75 -2.74
C LEU A 396 17.01 7.15 -1.56
N ASP A 397 16.17 8.17 -1.73
CA ASP A 397 15.34 8.72 -0.66
C ASP A 397 14.29 7.70 -0.17
N PHE A 398 13.82 6.80 -1.03
CA PHE A 398 12.85 5.79 -0.63
C PHE A 398 13.44 4.81 0.40
N GLY A 399 13.01 4.94 1.64
CA GLY A 399 13.40 4.04 2.74
C GLY A 399 14.80 4.29 3.30
N ASP A 400 15.41 5.44 3.03
CA ASP A 400 16.75 5.82 3.50
C ASP A 400 16.93 5.65 5.01
N VAL A 401 15.95 6.11 5.80
CA VAL A 401 15.90 6.01 7.25
C VAL A 401 15.89 4.55 7.74
N ILE A 402 15.42 3.60 6.92
CA ILE A 402 15.39 2.17 7.25
C ILE A 402 16.78 1.57 7.08
N TYR A 403 17.43 1.79 5.94
CA TYR A 403 18.71 1.14 5.64
C TYR A 403 19.93 1.94 6.12
N LYS A 404 19.76 3.15 6.65
CA LYS A 404 20.83 3.96 7.26
C LYS A 404 21.53 3.28 8.44
N ILE A 405 20.93 2.25 9.03
CA ILE A 405 21.56 1.43 10.09
C ILE A 405 22.58 0.41 9.55
N ALA A 406 22.74 0.31 8.22
CA ALA A 406 23.79 -0.49 7.60
C ALA A 406 25.19 0.03 7.97
N SER A 407 26.21 -0.80 7.78
CA SER A 407 27.59 -0.39 8.08
C SER A 407 28.07 0.73 7.15
N ASN A 408 28.95 1.60 7.67
CA ASN A 408 29.53 2.70 6.88
C ASN A 408 30.23 2.20 5.60
N THR A 409 30.93 1.05 5.67
CA THR A 409 31.57 0.41 4.51
C THR A 409 30.57 -0.01 3.44
N LEU A 410 29.34 -0.31 3.83
CA LEU A 410 28.28 -0.67 2.90
C LEU A 410 27.55 0.56 2.37
N LEU A 411 27.27 1.54 3.23
CA LEU A 411 26.66 2.82 2.84
C LEU A 411 27.56 3.61 1.86
N SER A 412 28.88 3.59 2.03
CA SER A 412 29.82 4.27 1.12
C SER A 412 29.75 3.75 -0.32
N LYS A 413 29.17 2.56 -0.53
CA LYS A 413 28.91 2.05 -1.88
C LYS A 413 27.80 2.83 -2.60
N LEU A 414 26.90 3.47 -1.86
CA LEU A 414 25.88 4.36 -2.42
C LEU A 414 26.49 5.71 -2.84
N ASP A 415 27.48 6.21 -2.10
CA ASP A 415 28.19 7.45 -2.45
C ASP A 415 28.79 7.37 -3.85
N VAL A 416 29.36 6.22 -4.21
CA VAL A 416 29.94 5.99 -5.55
C VAL A 416 28.92 6.23 -6.67
N VAL A 417 27.69 5.74 -6.52
CA VAL A 417 26.66 5.91 -7.55
C VAL A 417 26.04 7.30 -7.50
N TYR A 418 25.96 7.90 -6.32
CA TYR A 418 25.54 9.30 -6.14
C TYR A 418 26.53 10.27 -6.79
N HIS A 419 27.84 10.12 -6.57
CA HIS A 419 28.88 10.90 -7.23
C HIS A 419 28.86 10.71 -8.74
N SER A 420 28.62 9.50 -9.23
CA SER A 420 28.46 9.27 -10.66
C SER A 420 27.30 10.09 -11.27
N ALA A 421 26.19 10.24 -10.53
CA ALA A 421 25.08 11.10 -10.95
C ALA A 421 25.48 12.59 -10.95
N ILE A 422 26.27 13.03 -9.97
CA ILE A 422 26.78 14.40 -9.93
C ILE A 422 27.72 14.68 -11.12
N HIS A 423 28.66 13.78 -11.41
CA HIS A 423 29.55 13.91 -12.57
C HIS A 423 28.77 13.97 -13.88
N PHE A 424 27.63 13.28 -13.99
CA PHE A 424 26.77 13.39 -15.17
C PHE A 424 26.28 14.83 -15.39
N VAL A 425 25.87 15.50 -14.30
CA VAL A 425 25.35 16.87 -14.30
C VAL A 425 26.46 17.89 -14.57
N THR A 426 27.55 17.82 -13.79
CA THR A 426 28.61 18.84 -13.78
C THR A 426 29.59 18.68 -14.94
N LYS A 427 29.74 17.47 -15.49
CA LYS A 427 30.83 17.10 -16.42
C LYS A 427 32.23 17.30 -15.84
N ALA A 428 32.36 17.46 -14.52
CA ALA A 428 33.65 17.62 -13.88
C ALA A 428 34.49 16.33 -14.02
N PRO A 429 35.83 16.44 -14.14
CA PRO A 429 36.73 15.29 -14.16
C PRO A 429 36.49 14.34 -12.98
N TYR A 430 36.69 13.02 -13.18
CA TYR A 430 36.55 12.03 -12.10
C TYR A 430 37.55 12.23 -10.95
N THR A 431 38.59 13.03 -11.15
CA THR A 431 39.58 13.41 -10.14
C THR A 431 39.15 14.61 -9.30
N THR A 432 38.06 15.30 -9.65
CA THR A 432 37.55 16.45 -8.89
C THR A 432 37.13 16.01 -7.49
N HIS A 433 37.56 16.75 -6.48
CA HIS A 433 37.23 16.46 -5.10
C HIS A 433 35.71 16.60 -4.85
N HIS A 434 35.15 15.74 -4.00
CA HIS A 434 33.70 15.67 -3.79
C HIS A 434 33.09 16.97 -3.25
N CYS A 435 33.81 17.72 -2.41
CA CYS A 435 33.35 19.04 -1.96
C CYS A 435 33.13 20.03 -3.12
N ASP A 436 34.05 20.02 -4.09
CA ASP A 436 33.97 20.90 -5.26
C ASP A 436 32.85 20.44 -6.19
N LEU A 437 32.64 19.13 -6.31
CA LEU A 437 31.52 18.57 -7.05
C LEU A 437 30.17 19.03 -6.49
N TYR A 438 30.01 19.06 -5.17
CA TYR A 438 28.77 19.51 -4.55
C TYR A 438 28.51 21.00 -4.80
N ALA A 439 29.54 21.84 -4.74
CA ALA A 439 29.42 23.27 -5.02
C ALA A 439 28.98 23.57 -6.47
N LEU A 440 29.30 22.68 -7.41
CA LEU A 440 28.96 22.83 -8.83
C LEU A 440 27.52 22.41 -9.19
N VAL A 441 26.82 21.71 -8.30
CA VAL A 441 25.44 21.24 -8.56
C VAL A 441 24.39 22.26 -8.11
N GLY A 442 24.72 23.10 -7.12
CA GLY A 442 23.80 24.07 -6.53
C GLY A 442 22.87 23.44 -5.51
#